data_AF-A0A2U8I7K7-F1
#
_entry.id   AF-A0A2U8I7K7-F1
#
_cell.length_a   1.000
_cell.length_b   1.000
_cell.length_c   1.000
_cell.angle_alpha   90.00
_cell.angle_beta   90.00
_cell.angle_gamma   90.00
#
_symmetry.space_group_name_H-M   'P 1'
#
loop_
_entity.id
_entity.type
_entity.pdbx_description
1 polymer ?
#
loop_
_entity_poly.entity_id
_entity_poly.type
_entity_poly.pdbx_seq_one_letter_code
_entity_poly.pdbx_strand_id
1 'polypeptide(L)'
;MQKQQGFTLLEIILVITLLVGLTYFALMTMPNQTNNVVLESQRLVSALQFVIQRSELERHIFSLQLSQHEWKLLTLCNSDCKNKKIVQKSVIWPENFWIQTYQKQYPLHKILPNNIRMQLYIDNKKIKVSTHMDTNVNPIIIFFPGGENNIFTIELIDEDTNTTITINYDNNKILSM
;
A
#
# COMPACT_ATOMS: atom_id res chain seq x y z
N MET A 1 -39.48 41.47 33.87
CA MET A 1 -38.11 41.88 33.49
C MET A 1 -37.25 40.62 33.34
N GLN A 2 -36.91 40.23 32.11
CA GLN A 2 -36.05 39.07 31.85
C GLN A 2 -34.58 39.47 31.99
N LYS A 3 -33.83 38.76 32.84
CA LYS A 3 -32.41 38.98 33.09
C LYS A 3 -31.63 38.21 32.02
N GLN A 4 -31.04 38.90 31.04
CA GLN A 4 -30.11 38.27 30.09
C GLN A 4 -28.85 37.86 30.84
N GLN A 5 -28.58 36.56 30.91
CA GLN A 5 -27.32 35.99 31.38
C GLN A 5 -26.43 35.78 30.15
N GLY A 6 -25.60 36.78 29.82
CA GLY A 6 -24.58 36.64 28.79
C GLY A 6 -23.36 35.90 29.35
N PHE A 7 -22.82 34.97 28.58
CA PHE A 7 -21.54 34.32 28.89
C PHE A 7 -20.44 35.36 29.00
N THR A 8 -19.64 35.28 30.07
CA THR A 8 -18.53 36.22 30.26
C THR A 8 -17.42 35.89 29.26
N LEU A 9 -16.73 36.91 28.76
CA LEU A 9 -15.61 36.74 27.82
C LEU A 9 -14.51 35.82 28.38
N LEU A 10 -14.33 35.83 29.70
CA LEU A 10 -13.39 34.97 30.41
C LEU A 10 -13.78 33.48 30.35
N GLU A 11 -15.08 33.18 30.45
CA GLU A 11 -15.59 31.81 30.34
C GLU A 11 -15.40 31.25 28.93
N ILE A 12 -15.62 32.07 27.90
CA ILE A 12 -15.37 31.68 26.51
C ILE A 12 -13.88 31.40 26.28
N ILE A 13 -12.99 32.26 26.78
CA ILE A 13 -11.53 32.04 26.67
C ILE A 13 -11.12 30.77 27.42
N LEU A 14 -11.65 30.54 28.62
CA LEU A 14 -11.36 29.35 29.42
C LEU A 14 -11.75 28.07 28.66
N VAL A 15 -12.94 28.03 28.08
CA VAL A 15 -13.43 26.89 27.29
C VAL A 15 -12.53 26.63 26.08
N ILE A 16 -12.15 27.68 25.34
CA ILE A 16 -11.25 27.54 24.19
C ILE A 16 -9.88 27.02 24.64
N THR A 17 -9.34 27.53 25.75
CA THR A 17 -8.04 27.12 26.27
C THR A 17 -8.07 25.65 26.72
N LEU A 18 -9.15 25.22 27.37
CA LEU A 18 -9.37 23.82 27.74
C LEU A 18 -9.47 22.92 26.51
N LEU A 19 -10.23 23.32 25.48
CA LEU A 19 -10.36 22.54 24.25
C LEU A 19 -9.03 22.39 23.52
N VAL A 20 -8.23 23.45 23.42
CA VAL A 20 -6.89 23.40 22.83
C VAL A 20 -5.93 22.54 23.67
N GLY A 21 -6.00 22.63 25.00
CA GLY A 21 -5.20 21.80 25.89
C GLY A 21 -5.51 20.31 25.75
N LEU A 22 -6.79 19.95 25.66
CA LEU A 22 -7.23 18.56 25.48
C LEU A 22 -6.81 17.99 24.12
N THR A 23 -6.91 18.77 23.03
CA THR A 23 -6.46 18.31 21.71
C THR A 23 -4.94 18.16 21.64
N TYR A 24 -4.18 19.07 22.26
CA TYR A 24 -2.74 18.98 22.32
C TYR A 24 -2.25 17.74 23.09
N PHE A 25 -2.85 17.47 24.25
CA PHE A 25 -2.50 16.30 25.06
C PHE A 25 -2.84 14.98 24.36
N ALA A 26 -4.00 14.92 23.68
CA ALA A 26 -4.40 13.75 22.91
C ALA A 26 -3.38 13.40 21.81
N LEU A 27 -2.87 14.41 21.09
CA LEU A 27 -1.86 14.22 20.04
C LEU A 27 -0.51 13.72 20.61
N MET A 28 -0.13 14.14 21.82
CA MET A 28 1.10 13.67 22.48
C MET A 28 0.99 12.22 22.97
N THR A 29 -0.21 11.76 23.33
CA THR A 29 -0.43 10.38 23.82
C THR A 29 -0.61 9.35 22.71
N MET A 30 -0.71 9.78 21.44
CA MET A 30 -0.81 8.84 20.33
C MET A 30 0.54 8.15 20.11
N PRO A 31 0.59 6.81 20.08
CA PRO A 31 1.81 6.08 19.77
C PRO A 31 2.26 6.49 18.36
N ASN A 32 3.58 6.67 18.18
CA ASN A 32 4.17 7.14 16.95
C ASN A 32 3.81 6.17 15.79
N GLN A 33 2.81 6.54 14.97
CA GLN A 33 2.18 5.65 13.98
C GLN A 33 3.04 5.38 12.74
N THR A 34 4.28 5.89 12.72
CA THR A 34 5.18 5.83 11.57
C THR A 34 5.66 4.42 11.23
N ASN A 35 5.67 3.50 12.19
CA ASN A 35 6.07 2.10 12.02
C ASN A 35 4.91 1.12 12.26
N ASN A 36 3.68 1.51 11.93
CA ASN A 36 2.53 0.64 12.15
C ASN A 36 2.36 -0.33 10.98
N VAL A 37 2.63 -1.62 11.21
CA VAL A 37 2.42 -2.70 10.23
C VAL A 37 0.99 -2.76 9.69
N VAL A 38 0.00 -2.38 10.49
CA VAL A 38 -1.40 -2.28 10.07
C VAL A 38 -1.60 -1.17 9.04
N LEU A 39 -0.91 -0.03 9.19
CA LEU A 39 -1.00 1.06 8.23
C LEU A 39 -0.33 0.67 6.91
N GLU A 40 0.83 0.02 6.97
CA GLU A 40 1.53 -0.42 5.76
C GLU A 40 0.78 -1.55 5.04
N SER A 41 0.13 -2.45 5.77
CA SER A 41 -0.73 -3.48 5.17
C SER A 41 -1.94 -2.87 4.48
N GLN A 42 -2.63 -1.91 5.12
CA GLN A 42 -3.77 -1.19 4.52
C GLN A 42 -3.40 -0.45 3.24
N ARG A 43 -2.20 0.15 3.19
CA ARG A 43 -1.70 0.79 1.97
C ARG A 43 -1.49 -0.21 0.85
N LEU A 44 -0.86 -1.35 1.15
CA LEU A 44 -0.65 -2.40 0.16
C LEU A 44 -2.00 -2.97 -0.33
N VAL A 45 -2.92 -3.29 0.57
CA VAL A 45 -4.28 -3.76 0.22
C VAL A 45 -4.98 -2.76 -0.70
N SER A 46 -4.95 -1.46 -0.37
CA SER A 46 -5.59 -0.42 -1.18
C SER A 46 -4.96 -0.30 -2.58
N ALA A 47 -3.63 -0.39 -2.65
CA ALA A 47 -2.91 -0.33 -3.93
C ALA A 47 -3.22 -1.55 -4.81
N LEU A 48 -3.30 -2.74 -4.21
CA LEU A 48 -3.68 -3.98 -4.90
C LEU A 48 -5.13 -3.92 -5.40
N GLN A 49 -6.08 -3.51 -4.56
CA GLN A 49 -7.49 -3.33 -4.97
C GLN A 49 -7.61 -2.36 -6.14
N PHE A 50 -6.86 -1.25 -6.10
CA PHE A 50 -6.85 -0.29 -7.18
C PHE A 50 -6.38 -0.90 -8.51
N VAL A 51 -5.29 -1.67 -8.54
CA VAL A 51 -4.79 -2.26 -9.79
C VAL A 51 -5.67 -3.40 -10.29
N ILE A 52 -6.26 -4.21 -9.40
CA ILE A 52 -7.19 -5.29 -9.79
C ILE A 52 -8.44 -4.69 -10.46
N GLN A 53 -9.04 -3.67 -9.86
CA GLN A 53 -10.18 -2.99 -10.47
C GLN A 53 -9.80 -2.35 -11.81
N ARG A 54 -8.62 -1.73 -11.87
CA ARG A 54 -8.14 -1.06 -13.08
C ARG A 54 -7.77 -2.04 -14.19
N SER A 55 -7.26 -3.23 -13.87
CA SER A 55 -6.96 -4.27 -14.86
C SER A 55 -8.23 -4.74 -15.55
N GLU A 56 -9.30 -4.95 -14.79
CA GLU A 56 -10.62 -5.35 -15.31
C GLU A 56 -11.25 -4.26 -16.18
N LEU A 57 -11.22 -3.00 -15.73
CA LEU A 57 -11.87 -1.87 -16.41
C LEU A 57 -11.10 -1.38 -17.65
N GLU A 58 -9.79 -1.19 -17.53
CA GLU A 58 -8.98 -0.59 -18.60
C GLU A 58 -8.30 -1.62 -19.50
N ARG A 59 -8.44 -2.91 -19.19
CA ARG A 59 -7.78 -4.03 -19.89
C ARG A 59 -6.25 -3.95 -19.91
N HIS A 60 -5.66 -3.28 -18.93
CA HIS A 60 -4.21 -3.23 -18.75
C HIS A 60 -3.72 -4.40 -17.89
N ILE A 61 -2.54 -4.92 -18.22
CA ILE A 61 -1.86 -5.93 -17.40
C ILE A 61 -1.00 -5.19 -16.36
N PHE A 62 -1.16 -5.57 -15.10
CA PHE A 62 -0.35 -5.04 -14.00
C PHE A 62 0.50 -6.15 -13.41
N SER A 63 1.51 -5.77 -12.64
CA SER A 63 2.30 -6.72 -11.87
C SER A 63 2.71 -6.17 -10.52
N LEU A 64 2.77 -7.04 -9.53
CA LEU A 64 3.39 -6.75 -8.24
C LEU A 64 4.82 -7.29 -8.22
N GLN A 65 5.77 -6.39 -8.01
CA GLN A 65 7.13 -6.75 -7.68
C GLN A 65 7.33 -6.56 -6.17
N LEU A 66 7.91 -7.58 -5.54
CA LEU A 66 8.05 -7.69 -4.10
C LEU A 66 9.50 -8.03 -3.73
N SER A 67 10.03 -7.34 -2.74
CA SER A 67 11.24 -7.72 -2.00
C SER A 67 10.89 -7.84 -0.50
N GLN A 68 11.86 -8.17 0.34
CA GLN A 68 11.61 -8.26 1.79
C GLN A 68 11.17 -6.92 2.40
N HIS A 69 11.59 -5.77 1.87
CA HIS A 69 11.31 -4.45 2.47
C HIS A 69 10.74 -3.44 1.48
N GLU A 70 10.39 -3.84 0.28
CA GLU A 70 9.90 -2.93 -0.76
C GLU A 70 8.89 -3.64 -1.64
N TRP A 71 7.82 -2.93 -2.00
CA TRP A 71 6.86 -3.39 -3.00
C TRP A 71 6.61 -2.28 -4.01
N LYS A 72 6.42 -2.66 -5.28
CA LYS A 72 6.02 -1.72 -6.33
C LYS A 72 5.09 -2.39 -7.34
N LEU A 73 4.15 -1.60 -7.84
CA LEU A 73 3.23 -1.98 -8.90
C LEU A 73 3.69 -1.40 -10.22
N LEU A 74 3.74 -2.27 -11.22
CA LEU A 74 4.15 -1.93 -12.58
C LEU A 74 2.99 -2.23 -13.53
N THR A 75 2.94 -1.48 -14.63
CA THR A 75 1.99 -1.71 -15.72
C THR A 75 2.77 -2.20 -16.93
N LEU A 76 2.24 -3.18 -17.64
CA LEU A 76 2.79 -3.60 -18.92
C LEU A 76 2.36 -2.58 -19.98
N CYS A 77 3.32 -2.07 -20.75
CA CYS A 77 3.03 -1.21 -21.88
C CYS A 77 3.87 -1.61 -23.10
N ASN A 78 3.31 -1.39 -24.29
CA ASN A 78 4.02 -1.55 -25.55
C ASN A 78 5.03 -0.40 -25.79
N SER A 79 5.85 -0.53 -26.83
CA SER A 79 6.86 0.42 -27.31
C SER A 79 6.38 1.86 -27.52
N ASP A 80 5.08 2.09 -27.59
CA ASP A 80 4.48 3.42 -27.76
C ASP A 80 4.49 4.27 -26.48
N CYS A 81 4.84 3.68 -25.33
CA CYS A 81 4.97 4.38 -24.04
C CYS A 81 6.26 5.22 -23.88
N LYS A 82 6.81 5.79 -24.95
CA LYS A 82 8.13 6.44 -25.01
C LYS A 82 8.38 7.53 -23.94
N ASN A 83 7.34 8.17 -23.43
CA ASN A 83 7.43 9.25 -22.44
C ASN A 83 7.20 8.80 -20.99
N LYS A 84 7.02 7.51 -20.73
CA LYS A 84 6.77 6.98 -19.38
C LYS A 84 8.06 6.43 -18.77
N LYS A 85 8.13 6.42 -17.43
CA LYS A 85 9.28 5.90 -16.68
C LYS A 85 9.37 4.37 -16.86
N ILE A 86 10.14 3.95 -17.86
CA ILE A 86 10.46 2.54 -18.13
C ILE A 86 11.31 2.02 -16.98
N VAL A 87 10.86 0.92 -16.38
CA VAL A 87 11.55 0.24 -15.27
C VAL A 87 12.39 -0.90 -15.82
N GLN A 88 11.79 -1.76 -16.66
CA GLN A 88 12.47 -2.94 -17.22
C GLN A 88 11.76 -3.44 -18.49
N LYS A 89 12.48 -4.18 -19.34
CA LYS A 89 11.90 -4.89 -20.48
C LYS A 89 11.18 -6.15 -19.99
N SER A 90 10.02 -6.48 -20.54
CA SER A 90 9.34 -7.72 -20.18
C SER A 90 10.02 -8.92 -20.83
N VAL A 91 10.35 -9.94 -20.03
CA VAL A 91 10.88 -11.21 -20.54
C VAL A 91 9.76 -12.06 -21.15
N ILE A 92 8.55 -12.00 -20.59
CA ILE A 92 7.39 -12.77 -21.04
C ILE A 92 6.82 -12.19 -22.35
N TRP A 93 6.86 -10.86 -22.49
CA TRP A 93 6.32 -10.14 -23.64
C TRP A 93 7.42 -9.29 -24.30
N PRO A 94 8.16 -9.85 -25.28
CA PRO A 94 9.40 -9.24 -25.80
C PRO A 94 9.26 -7.82 -26.38
N GLU A 95 8.09 -7.45 -26.88
CA GLU A 95 7.81 -6.11 -27.43
C GLU A 95 7.33 -5.10 -26.37
N ASN A 96 7.19 -5.54 -25.11
CA ASN A 96 6.60 -4.74 -24.05
C ASN A 96 7.61 -4.43 -22.94
N PHE A 97 7.31 -3.37 -22.21
CA PHE A 97 8.09 -2.83 -21.12
C PHE A 97 7.21 -2.68 -19.89
N TRP A 98 7.80 -2.93 -18.73
CA TRP A 98 7.21 -2.62 -17.45
C TRP A 98 7.50 -1.15 -17.12
N ILE A 99 6.44 -0.40 -16.85
CA ILE A 99 6.49 1.01 -16.44
C ILE A 99 5.97 1.16 -15.01
N GLN A 100 6.44 2.17 -14.28
CA GLN A 100 5.92 2.47 -12.94
C GLN A 100 4.42 2.79 -13.01
N THR A 101 3.61 2.15 -12.16
CA THR A 101 2.19 2.48 -12.00
C THR A 101 2.01 3.65 -11.05
N TYR A 102 1.04 4.51 -11.36
CA TYR A 102 0.68 5.67 -10.53
C TYR A 102 -0.81 5.65 -10.20
N GLN A 103 -1.14 6.05 -8.98
CA GLN A 103 -2.48 6.45 -8.59
C GLN A 103 -2.52 7.97 -8.49
N LYS A 104 -3.24 8.63 -9.40
CA LYS A 104 -3.15 10.08 -9.63
C LYS A 104 -1.68 10.46 -9.93
N GLN A 105 -1.03 11.19 -9.04
CA GLN A 105 0.36 11.63 -9.18
C GLN A 105 1.35 10.80 -8.33
N TYR A 106 0.85 9.88 -7.50
CA TYR A 106 1.68 9.13 -6.57
C TYR A 106 2.08 7.78 -7.17
N PRO A 107 3.39 7.43 -7.20
CA PRO A 107 3.80 6.11 -7.63
C PRO A 107 3.28 5.07 -6.64
N LEU A 108 2.73 3.98 -7.15
CA LEU A 108 2.37 2.82 -6.35
C LEU A 108 3.63 2.00 -6.05
N HIS A 109 4.44 2.55 -5.16
CA HIS A 109 5.71 1.99 -4.70
C HIS A 109 5.93 2.44 -3.26
N LYS A 110 6.38 1.52 -2.41
CA LYS A 110 6.70 1.80 -1.02
C LYS A 110 7.90 0.99 -0.56
N ILE A 111 8.81 1.67 0.12
CA ILE A 111 9.84 1.08 0.98
C ILE A 111 9.24 1.02 2.38
N LEU A 112 9.29 -0.16 2.99
CA LEU A 112 8.82 -0.43 4.33
C LEU A 112 9.88 0.00 5.36
N PRO A 113 9.47 0.36 6.59
CA PRO A 113 10.37 0.50 7.72
C PRO A 113 11.23 -0.75 7.94
N ASN A 114 12.46 -0.59 8.45
CA ASN A 114 13.41 -1.69 8.62
C ASN A 114 12.92 -2.80 9.57
N ASN A 115 12.02 -2.48 10.50
CA ASN A 115 11.41 -3.45 11.41
C ASN A 115 10.27 -4.24 10.76
N ILE A 116 9.82 -3.88 9.55
CA ILE A 116 8.72 -4.55 8.86
C ILE A 116 9.25 -5.27 7.63
N ARG A 117 9.02 -6.59 7.56
CA ARG A 117 9.40 -7.42 6.42
C ARG A 117 8.22 -8.14 5.79
N MET A 118 8.33 -8.40 4.50
CA MET A 118 7.35 -9.13 3.71
C MET A 118 7.79 -10.56 3.41
N GLN A 119 6.82 -11.46 3.42
CA GLN A 119 6.95 -12.80 2.88
C GLN A 119 5.83 -13.07 1.87
N LEU A 120 6.15 -13.88 0.86
CA LEU A 120 5.20 -14.25 -0.18
C LEU A 120 4.98 -15.76 -0.18
N TYR A 121 3.73 -16.16 -0.28
CA TYR A 121 3.31 -17.54 -0.49
C TYR A 121 2.45 -17.61 -1.75
N ILE A 122 2.72 -18.60 -2.59
CA ILE A 122 1.90 -18.93 -3.77
C ILE A 122 1.50 -20.38 -3.63
N ASP A 123 0.22 -20.69 -3.78
CA ASP A 123 -0.34 -22.02 -3.51
C ASP A 123 0.12 -22.58 -2.15
N ASN A 124 0.10 -21.72 -1.13
CA ASN A 124 0.53 -22.02 0.23
C ASN A 124 2.02 -22.42 0.39
N LYS A 125 2.84 -22.21 -0.64
CA LYS A 125 4.30 -22.45 -0.62
C LYS A 125 5.05 -21.13 -0.56
N LYS A 126 5.96 -21.03 0.39
CA LYS A 126 6.81 -19.85 0.55
C LYS A 126 7.71 -19.67 -0.67
N ILE A 127 7.60 -18.51 -1.31
CA ILE A 127 8.44 -18.09 -2.42
C ILE A 127 9.59 -17.25 -1.88
N LYS A 128 10.81 -17.56 -2.31
CA LYS A 128 11.99 -16.78 -1.94
C LYS A 128 11.94 -15.44 -2.66
N VAL A 129 11.67 -14.38 -1.91
CA VAL A 129 11.80 -12.99 -2.37
C VAL A 129 13.20 -12.46 -2.09
N SER A 130 13.69 -11.58 -2.96
CA SER A 130 14.98 -10.92 -2.76
C SER A 130 14.94 -10.00 -1.54
N THR A 131 16.08 -9.81 -0.88
CA THR A 131 16.27 -8.81 0.19
C THR A 131 16.11 -7.38 -0.33
N HIS A 132 16.55 -7.13 -1.58
CA HIS A 132 16.49 -5.84 -2.24
C HIS A 132 15.72 -5.93 -3.55
N MET A 133 15.08 -4.82 -3.94
CA MET A 133 14.37 -4.75 -5.20
C MET A 133 15.38 -4.75 -6.36
N ASP A 134 15.42 -5.86 -7.09
CA ASP A 134 16.25 -6.00 -8.29
C ASP A 134 15.52 -5.40 -9.50
N THR A 135 16.25 -4.70 -10.37
CA THR A 135 15.72 -4.11 -11.61
C THR A 135 15.58 -5.13 -12.74
N ASN A 136 16.02 -6.37 -12.54
CA ASN A 136 16.04 -7.41 -13.57
C ASN A 136 15.20 -8.64 -13.21
N VAL A 137 14.46 -8.60 -12.11
CA VAL A 137 13.62 -9.72 -11.67
C VAL A 137 12.24 -9.62 -12.29
N ASN A 138 11.86 -10.69 -12.99
CA ASN A 138 10.53 -10.85 -13.54
C ASN A 138 9.48 -10.72 -12.42
N PRO A 139 8.36 -10.01 -12.69
CA PRO A 139 7.30 -9.92 -11.72
C PRO A 139 6.78 -11.31 -11.37
N ILE A 140 6.66 -11.57 -10.08
CA ILE A 140 6.22 -12.86 -9.55
C ILE A 140 4.69 -12.98 -9.64
N ILE A 141 3.99 -11.86 -9.44
CA ILE A 141 2.53 -11.79 -9.48
C ILE A 141 2.12 -10.86 -10.62
N ILE A 142 1.22 -11.35 -11.47
CA ILE A 142 0.67 -10.63 -12.61
C ILE A 142 -0.85 -10.56 -12.44
N PHE A 143 -1.42 -9.39 -12.69
CA PHE A 143 -2.85 -9.14 -12.69
C PHE A 143 -3.36 -9.02 -14.11
N PHE A 144 -4.17 -9.98 -14.53
CA PHE A 144 -4.74 -10.04 -15.87
C PHE A 144 -6.12 -9.38 -15.93
N PRO A 145 -6.49 -8.79 -17.08
CA PRO A 145 -7.77 -8.12 -17.26
C PRO A 145 -8.98 -9.06 -17.27
N GLY A 146 -8.76 -10.36 -17.46
CA GLY A 146 -9.81 -11.39 -17.40
C GLY A 146 -10.13 -11.88 -15.99
N GLY A 147 -9.46 -11.36 -14.96
CA GLY A 147 -9.62 -11.80 -13.58
C GLY A 147 -8.94 -13.14 -13.25
N GLU A 148 -8.24 -13.75 -14.21
CA GLU A 148 -7.41 -14.93 -13.98
C GLU A 148 -6.12 -14.52 -13.27
N ASN A 149 -6.10 -14.67 -11.95
CA ASN A 149 -4.97 -14.26 -11.14
C ASN A 149 -4.55 -15.39 -10.21
N ASN A 150 -3.24 -15.54 -9.98
CA ASN A 150 -2.72 -16.55 -9.06
C ASN A 150 -3.23 -16.29 -7.64
N ILE A 151 -3.57 -17.36 -6.91
CA ILE A 151 -3.86 -17.27 -5.48
C ILE A 151 -2.53 -17.05 -4.75
N PHE A 152 -2.44 -15.99 -3.96
CA PHE A 152 -1.24 -15.68 -3.22
C PHE A 152 -1.56 -15.10 -1.85
N THR A 153 -0.60 -15.22 -0.96
CA THR A 153 -0.67 -14.65 0.38
C THR A 153 0.60 -13.84 0.65
N ILE A 154 0.42 -12.62 1.13
CA ILE A 154 1.52 -11.74 1.56
C ILE A 154 1.40 -11.58 3.07
N GLU A 155 2.45 -11.91 3.79
CA GLU A 155 2.56 -11.65 5.22
C GLU A 155 3.44 -10.41 5.43
N LEU A 156 2.95 -9.43 6.19
CA LEU A 156 3.74 -8.33 6.72
C LEU A 156 4.03 -8.63 8.19
N ILE A 157 5.30 -8.70 8.54
CA ILE A 157 5.77 -9.09 9.86
C ILE A 157 6.51 -7.90 10.45
N ASP A 158 6.03 -7.40 11.58
CA ASP A 158 6.73 -6.43 12.41
C ASP A 158 7.61 -7.18 13.42
N GLU A 159 8.92 -7.03 13.29
CA GLU A 159 9.91 -7.70 14.13
C GLU A 159 9.96 -7.13 15.56
N ASP A 160 9.60 -5.86 15.75
CA ASP A 160 9.64 -5.22 17.07
C ASP A 160 8.48 -5.69 17.96
N THR A 161 7.29 -5.83 17.37
CA THR A 161 6.06 -6.23 18.09
C THR A 161 5.71 -7.70 17.91
N ASN A 162 6.43 -8.42 17.03
CA ASN A 162 6.11 -9.78 16.59
C ASN A 162 4.67 -9.90 16.03
N THR A 163 4.13 -8.81 15.51
CA THR A 163 2.80 -8.77 14.90
C THR A 163 2.90 -9.20 13.44
N THR A 164 2.03 -10.12 13.01
CA THR A 164 1.93 -10.52 11.60
C THR A 164 0.55 -10.16 11.07
N ILE A 165 0.50 -9.43 9.97
CA ILE A 165 -0.74 -9.15 9.23
C ILE A 165 -0.72 -9.93 7.93
N THR A 166 -1.80 -10.65 7.65
CA THR A 166 -1.89 -11.53 6.49
C THR A 166 -2.83 -10.95 5.45
N ILE A 167 -2.32 -10.77 4.24
CA ILE A 167 -3.09 -10.33 3.07
C ILE A 167 -3.25 -11.54 2.17
N ASN A 168 -4.46 -12.10 2.16
CA ASN A 168 -4.81 -13.19 1.27
C ASN A 168 -5.51 -12.65 0.02
N TYR A 169 -5.09 -13.14 -1.13
CA TYR A 169 -5.75 -12.86 -2.40
C TYR A 169 -6.32 -14.16 -2.97
N ASP A 170 -7.65 -14.23 -3.00
CA ASP A 170 -8.41 -15.37 -3.51
C ASP A 170 -9.68 -14.87 -4.22
N ASN A 171 -10.01 -15.47 -5.36
CA ASN A 171 -11.22 -15.16 -6.14
C ASN A 171 -11.45 -13.66 -6.41
N ASN A 172 -10.41 -12.94 -6.88
CA ASN A 172 -10.41 -11.48 -7.09
C ASN A 172 -10.76 -10.63 -5.88
N LYS A 173 -10.71 -11.19 -4.67
CA LYS A 173 -10.95 -10.47 -3.43
C LYS A 173 -9.70 -10.48 -2.58
N ILE A 174 -9.40 -9.32 -2.01
CA ILE A 174 -8.39 -9.21 -0.97
C ILE A 174 -9.08 -9.36 0.37
N LEU A 175 -8.66 -10.36 1.13
CA LEU A 175 -9.02 -10.56 2.51
C LEU A 175 -7.80 -10.20 3.35
N SER A 176 -7.93 -9.15 4.15
CA SER A 176 -6.93 -8.81 5.17
C SER A 176 -7.43 -9.33 6.50
N MET A 177 -6.64 -10.18 7.17
CA MET A 177 -6.89 -10.67 8.52
C MET A 177 -5.71 -10.37 9.43
#